data_AF-A0A847VPE3-F1
#
_entry.id   AF-A0A847VPE3-F1
#
_cell.length_a   1.000
_cell.length_b   1.000
_cell.length_c   1.000
_cell.angle_alpha   90.00
_cell.angle_beta   90.00
_cell.angle_gamma   90.00
#
_symmetry.space_group_name_H-M   'P 1'
#
loop_
_entity.id
_entity.type
_entity.pdbx_description
1 polymer ?
#
loop_
_entity_poly.entity_id
_entity_poly.type
_entity_poly.pdbx_seq_one_letter_code
_entity_poly.pdbx_strand_id
1 'polypeptide(L)'
;QQAGEGAALFHAVLAEALARAAGDAAAAAGVGQVVLAGGCFFNRLLAQRLRTLLERRGLEVLLPQSVNCGDAGLALGQAWVAERRLAEAPAPIEEGAACV
;
A
#
# COMPACT_ATOMS: atom_id res chain seq x y z
N GLN A 1 6.12 33.26 3.86
CA GLN A 1 6.03 32.94 2.41
C GLN A 1 6.99 31.80 2.04
N GLN A 2 8.29 31.89 2.36
CA GLN A 2 9.30 30.84 2.03
C GLN A 2 8.95 29.40 2.48
N ALA A 3 8.40 29.22 3.69
CA ALA A 3 8.08 27.88 4.20
C ALA A 3 6.97 27.17 3.39
N GLY A 4 5.98 27.91 2.89
CA GLY A 4 4.89 27.36 2.09
C GLY A 4 5.38 26.90 0.70
N GLU A 5 6.24 27.70 0.08
CA GLU A 5 6.88 27.36 -1.19
C GLU A 5 7.80 26.14 -1.05
N GLY A 6 8.61 26.11 0.01
CA GLY A 6 9.46 24.96 0.33
C GLY A 6 8.65 23.68 0.56
N ALA A 7 7.54 23.76 1.30
CA ALA A 7 6.65 22.63 1.51
C ALA A 7 6.00 22.15 0.20
N ALA A 8 5.57 23.05 -0.68
CA ALA A 8 5.01 22.71 -1.98
C ALA A 8 6.03 22.00 -2.88
N LEU A 9 7.27 22.53 -2.93
CA LEU A 9 8.37 21.92 -3.68
C LEU A 9 8.69 20.52 -3.14
N PHE A 10 8.74 20.36 -1.82
CA PHE A 10 8.97 19.06 -1.18
C PHE A 10 7.92 18.03 -1.61
N HIS A 11 6.63 18.36 -1.50
CA HIS A 11 5.56 17.43 -1.90
C HIS A 11 5.61 17.12 -3.40
N ALA A 12 5.98 18.11 -4.23
CA ALA A 12 6.09 17.91 -5.66
C ALA A 12 7.20 16.91 -6.02
N VAL A 13 8.40 17.12 -5.47
CA VAL A 13 9.56 16.26 -5.71
C VAL A 13 9.36 14.87 -5.13
N LEU A 14 8.83 14.78 -3.91
CA LEU A 14 8.54 13.49 -3.26
C LEU A 14 7.55 12.66 -4.08
N ALA A 15 6.46 13.27 -4.56
CA ALA A 15 5.46 12.56 -5.36
C ALA A 15 6.04 12.03 -6.68
N GLU A 16 6.91 12.80 -7.36
CA GLU A 16 7.53 12.37 -8.61
C GLU A 16 8.52 11.23 -8.38
N ALA A 17 9.35 11.32 -7.33
CA ALA A 17 10.30 10.28 -6.97
C ALA A 17 9.58 8.96 -6.61
N LEU A 18 8.50 9.03 -5.82
CA LEU A 18 7.68 7.87 -5.48
C LEU A 18 6.98 7.29 -6.72
N ALA A 19 6.42 8.12 -7.59
CA ALA A 19 5.74 7.67 -8.81
C ALA A 19 6.70 6.91 -9.74
N ARG A 20 7.94 7.39 -9.87
CA ARG A 20 8.98 6.70 -10.62
C ARG A 20 9.33 5.36 -9.97
N ALA A 21 9.66 5.36 -8.69
CA ALA A 21 10.07 4.14 -7.99
C ALA A 21 8.98 3.06 -8.01
N ALA A 22 7.73 3.43 -7.74
CA ALA A 22 6.60 2.52 -7.77
C ALA A 22 6.27 2.05 -9.21
N GLY A 23 6.39 2.93 -10.21
CA GLY A 23 6.21 2.56 -11.61
C GLY A 23 7.24 1.55 -12.10
N ASP A 24 8.52 1.78 -11.78
CA ASP A 24 9.62 0.87 -12.12
C ASP A 24 9.44 -0.50 -11.44
N ALA A 25 9.03 -0.49 -10.16
CA ALA A 25 8.74 -1.72 -9.42
C ALA A 25 7.54 -2.49 -9.98
N ALA A 26 6.46 -1.80 -10.35
CA ALA A 26 5.27 -2.41 -10.93
C ALA A 26 5.58 -3.06 -12.29
N ALA A 27 6.37 -2.38 -13.13
CA ALA A 27 6.82 -2.92 -14.41
C ALA A 27 7.71 -4.16 -14.22
N ALA A 28 8.65 -4.11 -13.27
CA ALA A 28 9.52 -5.25 -12.97
C ALA A 28 8.76 -6.47 -12.42
N ALA A 29 7.68 -6.23 -11.67
CA ALA A 29 6.81 -7.28 -11.12
C ALA A 29 5.70 -7.73 -12.11
N GLY A 30 5.51 -7.04 -13.24
CA GLY A 30 4.45 -7.34 -14.20
C GLY A 30 3.04 -7.09 -13.67
N VAL A 31 2.86 -6.14 -12.73
CA VAL A 31 1.56 -5.83 -12.12
C VAL A 31 0.99 -4.51 -12.63
N GLY A 32 -0.34 -4.44 -12.78
CA GLY A 32 -1.05 -3.24 -13.22
C GLY A 32 -1.62 -2.38 -12.09
N GLN A 33 -1.48 -2.80 -10.84
CA GLN A 33 -2.12 -2.18 -9.68
C GLN A 33 -1.08 -1.74 -8.64
N VAL A 34 -1.31 -0.58 -8.03
CA VAL A 34 -0.52 -0.05 -6.92
C VAL A 34 -1.45 0.41 -5.80
N VAL A 35 -1.16 -0.01 -4.57
CA VAL A 35 -1.89 0.40 -3.37
C VAL A 35 -1.15 1.54 -2.67
N LEU A 36 -1.87 2.62 -2.31
CA LEU A 36 -1.35 3.68 -1.43
C LEU A 36 -1.89 3.48 -0.01
N ALA A 37 -1.04 2.97 0.88
CA ALA A 37 -1.36 2.72 2.30
C ALA A 37 -0.23 3.21 3.22
N GLY A 38 -0.54 3.41 4.50
CA GLY A 38 0.29 4.07 5.49
C GLY A 38 -0.22 5.48 5.86
N GLY A 39 0.10 5.93 7.08
CA GLY A 39 -0.38 7.21 7.62
C GLY A 39 0.03 8.44 6.79
N CYS A 40 1.12 8.36 6.02
CA CYS A 40 1.55 9.44 5.13
C CYS A 40 0.50 9.81 4.08
N PHE A 41 -0.38 8.87 3.69
CA PHE A 41 -1.42 9.12 2.68
C PHE A 41 -2.69 9.76 3.24
N PHE A 42 -2.76 10.09 4.54
CA PHE A 42 -3.70 11.10 5.04
C PHE A 42 -3.41 12.49 4.44
N ASN A 43 -2.18 12.72 3.98
CA ASN A 43 -1.83 13.92 3.25
C ASN A 43 -2.48 13.91 1.86
N ARG A 44 -3.62 14.61 1.74
CA ARG A 44 -4.40 14.70 0.50
C ARG A 44 -3.59 15.22 -0.68
N LEU A 45 -2.69 16.19 -0.45
CA LEU A 45 -1.85 16.75 -1.52
C LEU A 45 -0.90 15.70 -2.08
N LEU A 46 -0.23 14.95 -1.21
CA LEU A 46 0.64 13.84 -1.62
C LEU A 46 -0.16 12.74 -2.32
N ALA A 47 -1.25 12.28 -1.71
CA ALA A 47 -2.06 11.18 -2.22
C ALA A 47 -2.65 11.47 -3.61
N GLN A 48 -3.24 12.65 -3.81
CA GLN A 48 -3.82 13.04 -5.10
C GLN A 48 -2.77 13.21 -6.19
N ARG A 49 -1.61 13.83 -5.85
CA ARG A 49 -0.54 14.05 -6.81
C ARG A 49 0.11 12.73 -7.23
N LEU A 50 0.41 11.87 -6.27
CA LEU A 50 0.98 10.55 -6.54
C LEU A 50 0.01 9.68 -7.34
N ARG A 51 -1.28 9.63 -6.95
CA ARG A 51 -2.33 8.93 -7.71
C ARG A 51 -2.34 9.37 -9.18
N THR A 52 -2.40 10.67 -9.44
CA THR A 52 -2.42 11.21 -10.80
C THR A 52 -1.17 10.80 -11.59
N LEU A 53 0.01 10.83 -10.96
CA LEU A 53 1.28 10.47 -11.62
C LEU A 53 1.38 8.98 -11.94
N LEU A 54 0.81 8.11 -11.10
CA LEU A 54 0.77 6.66 -11.32
C LEU A 54 -0.29 6.27 -12.36
N GLU A 55 -1.48 6.88 -12.32
CA GLU A 55 -2.53 6.67 -13.33
C GLU A 55 -2.05 7.07 -14.73
N ARG A 56 -1.27 8.17 -14.85
CA ARG A 56 -0.62 8.57 -16.11
C ARG A 56 0.40 7.57 -16.63
N ARG A 57 0.94 6.71 -15.76
CA ARG A 57 1.83 5.60 -16.10
C ARG A 57 1.06 4.31 -16.45
N GLY A 58 -0.28 4.38 -16.50
CA GLY A 58 -1.14 3.25 -16.84
C GLY A 58 -1.44 2.31 -15.67
N LEU A 59 -1.13 2.72 -14.44
CA LEU A 59 -1.39 1.92 -13.24
C LEU A 59 -2.76 2.26 -12.63
N GLU A 60 -3.48 1.23 -12.20
CA GLU A 60 -4.66 1.40 -11.36
C GLU A 60 -4.23 1.65 -9.90
N VAL A 61 -4.70 2.75 -9.33
CA VAL A 61 -4.31 3.17 -7.98
C VAL A 61 -5.44 2.88 -6.99
N LEU A 62 -5.12 2.04 -6.00
CA LEU A 62 -6.05 1.65 -4.95
C LEU A 62 -5.77 2.41 -3.66
N LEU A 63 -6.81 3.00 -3.07
CA LEU A 63 -6.75 3.64 -1.75
C LEU A 63 -7.74 2.97 -0.79
N PRO A 64 -7.42 2.87 0.51
CA PRO A 64 -8.35 2.42 1.53
C PRO A 64 -9.60 3.31 1.58
N GLN A 65 -10.79 2.71 1.52
CA GLN A 65 -12.08 3.43 1.55
C GLN A 65 -12.83 3.25 2.87
N SER A 66 -12.91 2.02 3.37
CA SER A 66 -13.67 1.64 4.56
C SER A 66 -12.84 1.59 5.85
N VAL A 67 -11.52 1.53 5.71
CA VAL A 67 -10.56 1.48 6.81
C VAL A 67 -9.56 2.60 6.63
N ASN A 68 -9.03 3.11 7.75
CA ASN A 68 -8.06 4.18 7.67
C ASN A 68 -6.79 3.70 6.96
N CYS A 69 -6.09 4.61 6.28
CA CYS A 69 -4.85 4.25 5.61
C CYS A 69 -3.68 4.08 6.60
N GLY A 70 -3.85 4.41 7.89
CA GLY A 70 -2.82 4.30 8.92
C GLY A 70 -2.93 3.03 9.77
N ASP A 71 -2.33 3.07 10.95
CA ASP A 71 -2.13 1.88 11.79
C ASP A 71 -3.42 1.25 12.34
N ALA A 72 -4.55 1.97 12.33
CA ALA A 72 -5.81 1.36 12.75
C ALA A 72 -6.31 0.29 11.75
N GLY A 73 -5.81 0.28 10.51
CA GLY A 73 -6.03 -0.77 9.52
C GLY A 73 -4.98 -1.88 9.57
N LEU A 74 -3.92 -1.74 10.36
CA LEU A 74 -2.79 -2.69 10.37
C LEU A 74 -3.20 -4.08 10.85
N ALA A 75 -3.99 -4.14 11.92
CA ALA A 75 -4.48 -5.41 12.47
C ALA A 75 -5.33 -6.19 11.44
N LEU A 76 -6.10 -5.48 10.60
CA LEU A 76 -6.86 -6.11 9.52
C LEU A 76 -5.93 -6.73 8.47
N GLY A 77 -4.89 -5.99 8.04
CA GLY A 77 -3.89 -6.52 7.12
C GLY A 77 -3.15 -7.74 7.68
N GLN A 78 -2.80 -7.71 8.97
CA GLN A 78 -2.17 -8.82 9.66
C GLN A 78 -3.08 -10.06 9.71
N ALA A 79 -4.34 -9.90 10.06
CA ALA A 79 -5.31 -10.98 10.10
C ALA A 79 -5.51 -11.61 8.71
N TRP A 80 -5.60 -10.79 7.66
CA TRP A 80 -5.72 -11.27 6.28
C TRP A 80 -4.49 -12.06 5.83
N VAL A 81 -3.28 -11.57 6.10
CA VAL A 81 -2.04 -12.31 5.77
C VAL A 81 -1.96 -13.64 6.53
N ALA A 82 -2.35 -13.66 7.81
CA ALA A 82 -2.37 -14.89 8.61
C ALA A 82 -3.34 -15.93 8.03
N GLU A 83 -4.55 -15.52 7.65
CA GLU A 83 -5.53 -16.43 7.04
C GLU A 83 -5.04 -16.98 5.69
N ARG A 84 -4.46 -16.15 4.81
CA ARG A 84 -3.89 -16.62 3.53
C ARG A 84 -2.80 -17.67 3.75
N ARG A 85 -1.90 -17.45 4.72
CA ARG A 85 -0.83 -18.39 5.06
C ARG A 85 -1.36 -19.72 5.60
N LEU A 86 -2.43 -19.69 6.38
CA LEU A 86 -3.07 -20.92 6.89
C LEU A 86 -3.81 -21.68 5.77
N ALA A 87 -4.41 -20.97 4.81
CA ALA A 87 -5.09 -21.58 3.67
C ALA A 87 -4.11 -22.19 2.65
N GLU A 88 -2.90 -21.62 2.52
CA GLU A 88 -1.83 -22.13 1.65
C GLU A 88 -0.99 -23.24 2.31
N ALA A 89 -1.09 -23.40 3.63
CA ALA A 89 -0.44 -24.50 4.33
C ALA A 89 -1.11 -25.82 3.91
N PRO A 90 -0.33 -26.90 3.64
CA PRO A 90 -0.91 -28.22 3.47
C PRO A 90 -1.73 -28.58 4.71
N ALA A 91 -2.82 -29.34 4.52
CA ALA A 91 -3.75 -29.70 5.58
C ALA A 91 -2.99 -30.14 6.85
N PRO A 92 -3.42 -29.72 8.05
CA PRO A 92 -2.79 -30.17 9.27
C PRO A 92 -2.81 -31.70 9.26
N ILE A 93 -1.65 -32.30 9.52
CA ILE A 93 -1.56 -33.73 9.78
C ILE A 93 -2.55 -33.99 10.93
N GLU A 94 -3.51 -34.89 10.75
CA GLU A 94 -4.41 -35.29 11.83
C GLU A 94 -3.56 -35.76 13.01
N GLU A 95 -3.45 -34.94 14.05
CA GLU A 95 -3.04 -35.40 15.37
C GLU A 95 -4.17 -36.26 15.93
N GLY A 96 -4.20 -37.52 15.47
CA GLY A 96 -4.87 -38.58 16.19
C GLY A 96 -4.27 -38.71 17.58
N ALA A 97 -5.14 -38.54 18.59
CA ALA A 97 -5.10 -39.15 19.91
C ALA A 97 -3.79 -39.05 20.72
N ALA A 98 -3.79 -38.19 21.74
CA ALA A 98 -3.59 -38.62 23.14
C ALA A 98 -3.62 -37.42 24.11
N CYS A 99 -4.70 -37.35 24.88
CA CYS A 99 -4.63 -37.03 26.31
C CYS A 99 -5.81 -37.75 26.96
N VAL A 100 -5.56 -39.01 27.30
CA VAL A 100 -6.26 -39.70 28.40
C VAL A 100 -5.49 -39.39 29.67
#